data_AF-A0A381IBN4-F1
#
_entry.id   AF-A0A381IBN4-F1
#
_cell.length_a   1.000
_cell.length_b   1.000
_cell.length_c   1.000
_cell.angle_alpha   90.00
_cell.angle_beta   90.00
_cell.angle_gamma   90.00
#
_symmetry.space_group_name_H-M   'P 1'
#
loop_
_entity.id
_entity.type
_entity.pdbx_description
1 polymer ?
#
loop_
_entity_poly.entity_id
_entity_poly.type
_entity_poly.pdbx_seq_one_letter_code
_entity_poly.pdbx_strand_id
1 'polypeptide(L)'
;MFKLIKYLKKSALSIVIIVCLLVIQAVCDLSLPEYTSNIVNVGIQQGGVENSVPSVIRESELNKITLFMDKSSKDKVLDNYTLLNKKDYVKYKDKYPGLKDESLYELNTKDKDTIDDLNVIFGKAILIVSGLEGDSKEVKAMKAQLMSKLPPQATQSGDVDIFKLLSAMPKEQLDTLTKEMSKGFESMPESMITQSSVSYVRSEYEKIGIDTEKTQNNYILFTGAKMLGIAMISMVATITVGFLAARVAASVGRNLRSGVFRKVMSFSNTEMNEFSTASLITRSTNDIQQIQMLMVMLLRIVFYAPIMAIGGVIKVLNTNTSMAWIIAVAVVAILSLIVVLFSVVMPKFKLGSKAC
;
A
#
# COMPACT_ATOMS: atom_id res chain seq x y z
N MET A 1 -15.87 29.18 23.38
CA MET A 1 -14.57 28.73 22.81
C MET A 1 -13.78 29.84 22.11
N PHE A 2 -14.37 30.70 21.27
CA PHE A 2 -13.62 31.72 20.50
C PHE A 2 -12.75 32.69 21.33
N LYS A 3 -13.08 32.95 22.60
CA LYS A 3 -12.26 33.79 23.49
C LYS A 3 -10.89 33.18 23.84
N LEU A 4 -10.73 31.85 23.75
CA LEU A 4 -9.44 31.16 23.95
C LEU A 4 -8.47 31.36 22.78
N ILE A 5 -8.99 31.62 21.57
CA ILE A 5 -8.18 31.84 20.36
C ILE A 5 -7.28 33.06 20.52
N LYS A 6 -7.71 34.08 21.28
CA LYS A 6 -6.89 35.25 21.60
C LYS A 6 -5.61 34.88 22.35
N TYR A 7 -5.65 33.87 23.21
CA TYR A 7 -4.50 33.36 23.96
C TYR A 7 -3.59 32.45 23.11
N LEU A 8 -4.10 31.92 21.99
CA LEU A 8 -3.36 31.06 21.06
C LEU A 8 -2.58 31.85 20.01
N LYS A 9 -2.93 33.12 19.74
CA LYS A 9 -2.23 33.95 18.73
C LYS A 9 -0.72 34.04 18.94
N LYS A 10 -0.26 34.10 20.19
CA LYS A 10 1.19 34.11 20.51
C LYS A 10 1.90 32.78 20.24
N SER A 11 1.14 31.70 20.08
CA SER A 11 1.63 30.34 19.85
C SER A 11 1.28 29.81 18.45
N ALA A 12 0.82 30.67 17.54
CA ALA A 12 0.32 30.27 16.22
C ALA A 12 1.37 29.47 15.42
N LEU A 13 2.64 29.90 15.44
CA LEU A 13 3.72 29.18 14.77
C LEU A 13 3.89 27.74 15.30
N SER A 14 3.89 27.56 16.62
CA SER A 14 3.97 26.22 17.22
C SER A 14 2.78 25.34 16.87
N ILE A 15 1.58 25.92 16.74
CA ILE A 15 0.37 25.18 16.34
C ILE A 15 0.48 24.72 14.89
N VAL A 16 0.96 25.57 13.98
CA VAL A 16 1.20 25.19 12.58
C VAL A 16 2.22 24.05 12.50
N ILE A 17 3.34 24.15 13.23
CA ILE A 17 4.34 23.09 13.29
C ILE A 17 3.74 21.78 13.83
N ILE A 18 2.91 21.84 14.88
CA ILE A 18 2.20 20.67 15.41
C ILE A 18 1.35 20.03 14.31
N VAL A 19 0.53 20.81 13.60
CA VAL A 19 -0.34 20.28 12.54
C VAL A 19 0.49 19.63 11.42
N CYS A 20 1.58 20.27 10.98
CA CYS A 20 2.47 19.67 9.97
C CYS A 20 3.08 18.34 10.45
N LEU A 21 3.54 18.28 11.71
CA LEU A 21 4.08 17.05 12.28
C LEU A 21 3.01 15.96 12.44
N LEU A 22 1.77 16.33 12.79
CA LEU A 22 0.65 15.38 12.84
C LEU A 22 0.32 14.81 11.45
N VAL A 23 0.44 15.61 10.39
CA VAL A 23 0.30 15.10 9.01
C VAL A 23 1.41 14.11 8.67
N ILE A 24 2.67 14.43 9.01
CA ILE A 24 3.80 13.51 8.81
C ILE A 24 3.58 12.21 9.59
N GLN A 25 3.17 12.31 10.86
CA GLN A 25 2.87 11.17 11.70
C GLN A 25 1.75 10.31 11.08
N ALA A 26 0.67 10.94 10.62
CA ALA A 26 -0.45 10.23 10.01
C ALA A 26 -0.04 9.48 8.74
N VAL A 27 0.75 10.10 7.87
CA VAL A 27 1.27 9.46 6.66
C VAL A 27 2.17 8.27 7.01
N CYS A 28 3.03 8.42 8.02
CA CYS A 28 3.89 7.34 8.49
C CYS A 28 3.06 6.16 9.01
N ASP A 29 2.12 6.42 9.92
CA ASP A 29 1.27 5.40 10.55
C ASP A 29 0.39 4.68 9.51
N LEU A 30 -0.15 5.41 8.52
CA LEU A 30 -0.93 4.83 7.42
C LEU A 30 -0.07 4.02 6.44
N SER A 31 1.24 4.26 6.37
CA SER A 31 2.14 3.56 5.45
C SER A 31 2.65 2.23 6.01
N LEU A 32 2.79 2.10 7.33
CA LEU A 32 3.33 0.89 7.96
C LEU A 32 2.60 -0.42 7.56
N PRO A 33 1.25 -0.48 7.49
CA PRO A 33 0.55 -1.69 7.05
C PRO A 33 0.91 -2.15 5.63
N GLU A 34 1.23 -1.20 4.75
CA GLU A 34 1.62 -1.49 3.37
C GLU A 34 3.01 -2.14 3.31
N TYR A 35 3.96 -1.67 4.11
CA TYR A 35 5.26 -2.34 4.24
C TYR A 35 5.14 -3.74 4.81
N THR A 36 4.26 -3.94 5.81
CA THR A 36 3.96 -5.29 6.34
C THR A 36 3.38 -6.18 5.26
N SER A 37 2.40 -5.67 4.48
CA SER A 37 1.80 -6.39 3.34
C SER A 37 2.86 -6.75 2.31
N ASN A 38 3.76 -5.84 1.97
CA ASN A 38 4.82 -6.06 0.99
C ASN A 38 5.86 -7.08 1.48
N ILE A 39 6.21 -7.08 2.76
CA ILE A 39 7.10 -8.09 3.34
C ILE A 39 6.49 -9.49 3.18
N VAL A 40 5.19 -9.64 3.45
CA VAL A 40 4.50 -10.93 3.35
C VAL A 40 4.27 -11.34 1.90
N ASN A 41 3.63 -10.48 1.11
CA ASN A 41 3.21 -10.81 -0.25
C ASN A 41 4.40 -10.86 -1.20
N VAL A 42 5.21 -9.79 -1.26
CA VAL A 42 6.35 -9.73 -2.17
C VAL A 42 7.54 -10.50 -1.63
N GLY A 43 7.89 -10.27 -0.36
CA GLY A 43 9.03 -10.93 0.26
C GLY A 43 8.81 -12.44 0.39
N ILE A 44 7.83 -12.85 1.19
CA ILE A 44 7.66 -14.27 1.57
C ILE A 44 6.95 -15.08 0.48
N GLN A 45 5.79 -14.63 0.00
CA GLN A 45 4.99 -15.43 -0.95
C GLN A 45 5.61 -15.43 -2.36
N GLN A 46 6.09 -14.27 -2.82
CA GLN A 46 6.59 -14.09 -4.19
C GLN A 46 8.12 -14.26 -4.33
N GLY A 47 8.86 -14.46 -3.23
CA GLY A 47 10.31 -14.67 -3.28
C GLY A 47 11.11 -13.42 -3.63
N GLY A 48 10.60 -12.23 -3.29
CA GLY A 48 11.23 -10.94 -3.57
C GLY A 48 11.01 -10.40 -4.99
N VAL A 49 10.13 -11.03 -5.78
CA VAL A 49 9.76 -10.57 -7.13
C VAL A 49 8.50 -9.71 -7.05
N GLU A 50 8.61 -8.43 -7.40
CA GLU A 50 7.55 -7.43 -7.18
C GLU A 50 6.40 -7.51 -8.20
N ASN A 51 6.70 -7.91 -9.44
CA ASN A 51 5.75 -7.81 -10.54
C ASN A 51 6.00 -8.89 -11.61
N SER A 52 5.11 -8.94 -12.60
CA SER A 52 5.10 -9.92 -13.68
C SER A 52 6.19 -9.67 -14.73
N VAL A 53 6.97 -8.58 -14.62
CA VAL A 53 7.99 -8.18 -15.58
C VAL A 53 9.33 -8.78 -15.16
N PRO A 54 9.84 -9.80 -15.86
CA PRO A 54 11.12 -10.40 -15.50
C PRO A 54 12.26 -9.41 -15.71
N SER A 55 13.09 -9.18 -14.70
CA SER A 55 14.35 -8.42 -14.86
C SER A 55 15.29 -9.10 -15.86
N VAL A 56 15.19 -10.42 -15.98
CA VAL A 56 15.87 -11.23 -16.97
C VAL A 56 15.00 -12.44 -17.34
N ILE A 57 15.07 -12.89 -18.59
CA ILE A 57 14.31 -14.05 -19.08
C ILE A 57 15.08 -14.77 -20.19
N ARG A 58 14.98 -16.11 -20.28
CA ARG A 58 15.57 -16.88 -21.39
C ARG A 58 14.90 -16.55 -22.72
N GLU A 59 15.67 -16.57 -23.79
CA GLU A 59 15.18 -16.30 -25.15
C GLU A 59 14.02 -17.22 -25.55
N SER A 60 14.12 -18.52 -25.26
CA SER A 60 13.08 -19.52 -25.49
C SER A 60 11.78 -19.17 -24.80
N GLU A 61 11.86 -18.72 -23.55
CA GLU A 61 10.69 -18.42 -22.74
C GLU A 61 10.03 -17.10 -23.16
N LEU A 62 10.83 -16.06 -23.44
CA LEU A 62 10.30 -14.81 -23.98
C LEU A 62 9.61 -15.02 -25.34
N ASN A 63 10.17 -15.89 -26.17
CA ASN A 63 9.56 -16.26 -27.44
C ASN A 63 8.18 -16.91 -27.25
N LYS A 64 8.01 -17.82 -26.26
CA LYS A 64 6.69 -18.40 -25.95
C LYS A 64 5.69 -17.34 -25.48
N ILE A 65 6.09 -16.46 -24.56
CA ILE A 65 5.20 -15.43 -24.01
C ILE A 65 4.76 -14.45 -25.10
N THR A 66 5.68 -14.02 -25.96
CA THR A 66 5.37 -13.08 -27.05
C THR A 66 4.53 -13.67 -28.18
N LEU A 67 4.26 -14.98 -28.20
CA LEU A 67 3.29 -15.59 -29.12
C LEU A 67 1.85 -15.10 -28.83
N PHE A 68 1.54 -14.81 -27.57
CA PHE A 68 0.20 -14.41 -27.12
C PHE A 68 0.08 -12.89 -26.92
N MET A 69 0.95 -12.13 -27.57
CA MET A 69 0.94 -10.67 -27.55
C MET A 69 0.55 -10.13 -28.92
N ASP A 70 -0.28 -9.09 -28.94
CA ASP A 70 -0.49 -8.32 -30.16
C ASP A 70 0.82 -7.61 -30.58
N LYS A 71 0.85 -7.15 -31.84
CA LYS A 71 2.06 -6.53 -32.40
C LYS A 71 2.54 -5.32 -31.58
N SER A 72 1.64 -4.46 -31.10
CA SER A 72 2.03 -3.27 -30.33
C SER A 72 2.60 -3.66 -28.97
N SER A 73 1.99 -4.63 -28.29
CA SER A 73 2.49 -5.13 -27.00
C SER A 73 3.85 -5.82 -27.15
N LYS A 74 4.02 -6.62 -28.21
CA LYS A 74 5.29 -7.28 -28.50
C LYS A 74 6.41 -6.30 -28.80
N ASP A 75 6.15 -5.30 -29.65
CA ASP A 75 7.14 -4.28 -30.00
C ASP A 75 7.55 -3.49 -28.74
N LYS A 76 6.58 -3.09 -27.89
CA LYS A 76 6.84 -2.46 -26.59
C LYS A 76 7.72 -3.31 -25.68
N VAL A 77 7.49 -4.62 -25.60
CA VAL A 77 8.33 -5.53 -24.80
C VAL A 77 9.74 -5.56 -25.38
N LEU A 78 9.90 -5.81 -26.67
CA LEU A 78 11.23 -5.93 -27.28
C LEU A 78 12.05 -4.64 -27.21
N ASP A 79 11.41 -3.47 -27.29
CA ASP A 79 12.07 -2.16 -27.12
C ASP A 79 12.64 -1.96 -25.70
N ASN A 80 12.03 -2.61 -24.70
CA ASN A 80 12.42 -2.50 -23.29
C ASN A 80 13.33 -3.63 -22.80
N TYR A 81 13.83 -4.50 -23.71
CA TYR A 81 14.74 -5.57 -23.36
C TYR A 81 15.99 -5.57 -24.25
N THR A 82 17.12 -5.94 -23.65
CA THR A 82 18.40 -6.06 -24.35
C THR A 82 18.84 -7.53 -24.38
N LEU A 83 19.19 -8.03 -25.56
CA LEU A 83 19.70 -9.39 -25.74
C LEU A 83 21.14 -9.51 -25.22
N LEU A 84 21.32 -10.35 -24.21
CA LEU A 84 22.62 -10.80 -23.71
C LEU A 84 22.99 -12.11 -24.42
N ASN A 85 24.10 -12.07 -25.16
CA ASN A 85 24.56 -13.24 -25.90
C ASN A 85 25.39 -14.16 -25.00
N LYS A 86 25.44 -15.45 -25.35
CA LYS A 86 26.30 -16.44 -24.68
C LYS A 86 27.78 -16.02 -24.61
N LYS A 87 28.24 -15.20 -25.56
CA LYS A 87 29.60 -14.65 -25.60
C LYS A 87 29.91 -13.75 -24.40
N ASP A 88 28.89 -13.09 -23.85
CA ASP A 88 29.00 -12.19 -22.71
C ASP A 88 29.00 -12.93 -21.36
N TYR A 89 28.87 -14.27 -21.37
CA TYR A 89 28.79 -15.10 -20.16
C TYR A 89 29.91 -14.80 -19.16
N VAL A 90 31.15 -14.60 -19.63
CA VAL A 90 32.29 -14.31 -18.75
C VAL A 90 32.06 -13.06 -17.89
N LYS A 91 31.36 -12.06 -18.43
CA LYS A 91 31.05 -10.79 -17.73
C LYS A 91 29.90 -10.95 -16.73
N TYR A 92 28.96 -11.85 -17.00
CA TYR A 92 27.71 -11.98 -16.24
C TYR A 92 27.60 -13.28 -15.43
N LYS A 93 28.64 -14.12 -15.41
CA LYS A 93 28.63 -15.46 -14.81
C LYS A 93 28.05 -15.52 -13.40
N ASP A 94 28.40 -14.56 -12.55
CA ASP A 94 27.96 -14.51 -11.15
C ASP A 94 26.53 -14.00 -10.99
N LYS A 95 26.02 -13.26 -11.99
CA LYS A 95 24.67 -12.68 -11.98
C LYS A 95 23.66 -13.60 -12.68
N TYR A 96 24.07 -14.21 -13.79
CA TYR A 96 23.24 -15.02 -14.68
C TYR A 96 23.95 -16.32 -15.10
N PRO A 97 23.99 -17.34 -14.24
CA PRO A 97 24.65 -18.62 -14.56
C PRO A 97 24.09 -19.29 -15.82
N GLY A 98 22.78 -19.20 -16.04
CA GLY A 98 22.06 -19.79 -17.19
C GLY A 98 22.38 -19.15 -18.54
N LEU A 99 23.08 -18.01 -18.58
CA LEU A 99 23.56 -17.39 -19.83
C LEU A 99 24.57 -18.29 -20.58
N LYS A 100 25.14 -19.29 -19.89
CA LYS A 100 25.96 -20.33 -20.50
C LYS A 100 25.16 -21.22 -21.46
N ASP A 101 23.92 -21.54 -21.09
CA ASP A 101 23.11 -22.54 -21.76
C ASP A 101 22.25 -21.92 -22.87
N GLU A 102 21.77 -20.69 -22.67
CA GLU A 102 20.93 -19.95 -23.61
C GLU A 102 21.19 -18.43 -23.53
N SER A 103 20.93 -17.70 -24.61
CA SER A 103 20.89 -16.22 -24.55
C SER A 103 19.76 -15.75 -23.65
N LEU A 104 19.94 -14.59 -23.01
CA LEU A 104 18.97 -14.01 -22.09
C LEU A 104 18.57 -12.61 -22.55
N TYR A 105 17.36 -12.18 -22.22
CA TYR A 105 16.94 -10.78 -22.37
C TYR A 105 16.92 -10.12 -20.99
N GLU A 106 17.64 -9.00 -20.83
CA GLU A 106 17.66 -8.17 -19.61
C GLU A 106 16.80 -6.92 -19.81
N LEU A 107 15.95 -6.60 -18.83
CA LEU A 107 15.11 -5.40 -18.83
C LEU A 107 15.98 -4.14 -18.80
N ASN A 108 15.76 -3.21 -19.73
CA ASN A 108 16.62 -2.03 -19.91
C ASN A 108 16.04 -0.72 -19.29
N THR A 109 14.84 -0.79 -18.70
CA THR A 109 14.15 0.36 -18.12
C THR A 109 14.01 0.26 -16.60
N LYS A 110 13.95 1.42 -15.94
CA LYS A 110 13.58 1.58 -14.52
C LYS A 110 12.39 2.53 -14.34
N ASP A 111 11.79 2.94 -15.45
CA ASP A 111 10.65 3.84 -15.45
C ASP A 111 9.41 3.11 -14.94
N LYS A 112 8.73 3.70 -13.95
CA LYS A 112 7.65 3.02 -13.24
C LYS A 112 6.42 2.85 -14.10
N ASP A 113 6.03 3.90 -14.84
CA ASP A 113 4.84 3.86 -15.70
C ASP A 113 5.02 2.82 -16.81
N THR A 114 6.23 2.72 -17.37
CA THR A 114 6.59 1.69 -18.34
C THR A 114 6.51 0.28 -17.75
N ILE A 115 7.01 0.08 -16.53
CA ILE A 115 6.95 -1.22 -15.84
C ILE A 115 5.50 -1.61 -15.52
N ASP A 116 4.66 -0.66 -15.11
CA ASP A 116 3.25 -0.91 -14.81
C ASP A 116 2.48 -1.32 -16.09
N ASP A 117 2.74 -0.66 -17.23
CA ASP A 117 2.23 -1.06 -18.55
C ASP A 117 2.68 -2.48 -18.93
N LEU A 118 3.97 -2.77 -18.80
CA LEU A 118 4.55 -4.09 -19.09
C LEU A 118 4.02 -5.17 -18.16
N ASN A 119 3.73 -4.85 -16.89
CA ASN A 119 3.22 -5.78 -15.90
C ASN A 119 1.86 -6.36 -16.35
N VAL A 120 0.98 -5.53 -16.91
CA VAL A 120 -0.31 -5.99 -17.44
C VAL A 120 -0.13 -6.88 -18.66
N ILE A 121 0.78 -6.50 -19.58
CA ILE A 121 1.07 -7.25 -20.80
C ILE A 121 1.65 -8.63 -20.47
N PHE A 122 2.72 -8.66 -19.66
CA PHE A 122 3.36 -9.91 -19.23
C PHE A 122 2.41 -10.75 -18.40
N GLY A 123 1.69 -10.17 -17.45
CA GLY A 123 0.78 -10.91 -16.57
C GLY A 123 -0.24 -11.74 -17.33
N LYS A 124 -0.89 -11.15 -18.35
CA LYS A 124 -1.87 -11.86 -19.19
C LYS A 124 -1.21 -12.94 -20.05
N ALA A 125 -0.09 -12.61 -20.71
CA ALA A 125 0.59 -13.56 -21.59
C ALA A 125 1.20 -14.74 -20.82
N ILE A 126 1.80 -14.49 -19.66
CA ILE A 126 2.34 -15.50 -18.75
C ILE A 126 1.24 -16.43 -18.25
N LEU A 127 0.06 -15.89 -17.89
CA LEU A 127 -1.06 -16.74 -17.47
C LEU A 127 -1.54 -17.68 -18.58
N ILE A 128 -1.57 -17.21 -19.82
CA ILE A 128 -1.89 -18.05 -20.98
C ILE A 128 -0.83 -19.15 -21.15
N VAL A 129 0.45 -18.79 -21.15
CA VAL A 129 1.55 -19.76 -21.29
C VAL A 129 1.52 -20.78 -20.15
N SER A 130 1.43 -20.32 -18.91
CA SER A 130 1.36 -21.18 -17.73
C SER A 130 0.13 -22.08 -17.73
N GLY A 131 -1.02 -21.59 -18.22
CA GLY A 131 -2.22 -22.39 -18.40
C GLY A 131 -2.02 -23.52 -19.41
N LEU A 132 -1.35 -23.24 -20.53
CA LEU A 132 -1.06 -24.24 -21.58
C LEU A 132 0.03 -25.24 -21.17
N GLU A 133 1.02 -24.82 -20.38
CA GLU A 133 2.03 -25.70 -19.80
C GLU A 133 1.48 -26.57 -18.67
N GLY A 134 0.36 -26.16 -18.07
CA GLY A 134 -0.31 -26.88 -16.99
C GLY A 134 -0.79 -28.30 -17.35
N ASP A 135 -1.17 -29.01 -16.28
CA ASP A 135 -1.52 -30.44 -16.29
C ASP A 135 -3.01 -30.72 -15.97
N SER A 136 -3.86 -29.68 -16.03
CA SER A 136 -5.28 -29.82 -15.74
C SER A 136 -6.00 -30.73 -16.76
N LYS A 137 -7.17 -31.25 -16.39
CA LYS A 137 -7.95 -32.16 -17.25
C LYS A 137 -8.38 -31.46 -18.53
N GLU A 138 -8.73 -30.19 -18.44
CA GLU A 138 -9.15 -29.32 -19.53
C GLU A 138 -7.98 -29.06 -20.49
N VAL A 139 -6.79 -28.77 -19.96
CA VAL A 139 -5.58 -28.56 -20.76
C VAL A 139 -5.14 -29.86 -21.43
N LYS A 140 -5.26 -31.00 -20.74
CA LYS A 140 -5.00 -32.32 -21.32
C LYS A 140 -6.00 -32.67 -22.43
N ALA A 141 -7.27 -32.36 -22.27
CA ALA A 141 -8.30 -32.54 -23.30
C ALA A 141 -8.05 -31.63 -24.51
N MET A 142 -7.69 -30.37 -24.28
CA MET A 142 -7.32 -29.42 -25.34
C MET A 142 -6.06 -29.88 -26.08
N LYS A 143 -5.02 -30.30 -25.35
CA LYS A 143 -3.80 -30.92 -25.90
C LYS A 143 -4.14 -32.12 -26.78
N ALA A 144 -4.98 -33.03 -26.29
CA ALA A 144 -5.41 -34.21 -27.05
C ALA A 144 -6.21 -33.86 -28.31
N GLN A 145 -7.11 -32.86 -28.24
CA GLN A 145 -7.90 -32.40 -29.38
C GLN A 145 -7.03 -31.71 -30.44
N LEU A 146 -6.05 -30.89 -30.03
CA LEU A 146 -5.06 -30.32 -30.94
C LEU A 146 -4.19 -31.40 -31.57
N MET A 147 -3.77 -32.42 -30.79
CA MET A 147 -3.01 -33.56 -31.31
C MET A 147 -3.81 -34.38 -32.35
N SER A 148 -5.13 -34.50 -32.19
CA SER A 148 -5.97 -35.25 -33.15
C SER A 148 -6.06 -34.60 -34.54
N LYS A 149 -5.67 -33.33 -34.66
CA LYS A 149 -5.62 -32.59 -35.93
C LYS A 149 -4.22 -32.59 -36.58
N LEU A 150 -3.24 -33.28 -36.00
CA LEU A 150 -1.88 -33.37 -36.54
C LEU A 150 -1.71 -34.50 -37.57
N PRO A 151 -0.82 -34.34 -38.55
CA PRO A 151 -0.32 -35.46 -39.34
C PRO A 151 0.40 -36.48 -38.44
N PRO A 152 0.27 -37.80 -38.68
CA PRO A 152 0.83 -38.86 -37.83
C PRO A 152 2.38 -38.89 -37.71
N GLN A 153 3.09 -38.00 -38.41
CA GLN A 153 4.55 -37.86 -38.34
C GLN A 153 5.02 -36.97 -37.17
N ALA A 154 4.16 -36.12 -36.60
CA ALA A 154 4.52 -35.20 -35.51
C ALA A 154 4.31 -35.78 -34.09
N THR A 155 3.71 -36.97 -33.97
CA THR A 155 3.28 -37.58 -32.71
C THR A 155 4.23 -38.65 -32.15
N GLN A 156 5.38 -38.89 -32.80
CA GLN A 156 6.31 -39.96 -32.41
C GLN A 156 7.37 -39.56 -31.37
N SER A 157 7.55 -38.27 -31.11
CA SER A 157 8.40 -37.79 -30.02
C SER A 157 7.51 -37.51 -28.82
N GLY A 158 7.59 -38.33 -27.77
CA GLY A 158 6.66 -38.39 -26.63
C GLY A 158 6.52 -37.12 -25.77
N ASP A 159 6.99 -35.97 -26.24
CA ASP A 159 6.77 -34.65 -25.66
C ASP A 159 6.59 -33.64 -26.81
N VAL A 160 5.35 -33.52 -27.31
CA VAL A 160 5.03 -32.59 -28.41
C VAL A 160 4.98 -31.19 -27.83
N ASP A 161 5.98 -30.38 -28.17
CA ASP A 161 6.06 -28.97 -27.78
C ASP A 161 4.91 -28.18 -28.42
N ILE A 162 3.86 -27.93 -27.64
CA ILE A 162 2.65 -27.25 -28.08
C ILE A 162 2.96 -25.86 -28.65
N PHE A 163 4.00 -25.19 -28.16
CA PHE A 163 4.36 -23.85 -28.63
C PHE A 163 4.99 -23.87 -30.02
N LYS A 164 5.66 -24.96 -30.41
CA LYS A 164 6.10 -25.14 -31.81
C LYS A 164 4.94 -25.31 -32.76
N LEU A 165 3.87 -25.98 -32.33
CA LEU A 165 2.65 -26.10 -33.13
C LEU A 165 1.94 -24.75 -33.24
N LEU A 166 1.79 -24.05 -32.11
CA LEU A 166 1.10 -22.76 -32.06
C LEU A 166 1.84 -21.71 -32.92
N SER A 167 3.17 -21.69 -32.87
CA SER A 167 3.98 -20.79 -33.70
C SER A 167 3.92 -21.08 -35.21
N ALA A 168 3.52 -22.29 -35.61
CA ALA A 168 3.32 -22.66 -37.02
C ALA A 168 1.91 -22.33 -37.55
N MET A 169 0.96 -21.93 -36.68
CA MET A 169 -0.38 -21.54 -37.12
C MET A 169 -0.41 -20.15 -37.78
N PRO A 170 -1.39 -19.87 -38.68
CA PRO A 170 -1.62 -18.53 -39.19
C PRO A 170 -1.87 -17.54 -38.04
N LYS A 171 -1.24 -16.36 -38.11
CA LYS A 171 -1.36 -15.33 -37.06
C LYS A 171 -2.82 -14.97 -36.72
N GLU A 172 -3.70 -14.93 -37.71
CA GLU A 172 -5.12 -14.62 -37.48
C GLU A 172 -5.82 -15.63 -36.55
N GLN A 173 -5.48 -16.92 -36.66
CA GLN A 173 -6.02 -17.96 -35.78
C GLN A 173 -5.43 -17.85 -34.37
N LEU A 174 -4.13 -17.56 -34.27
CA LEU A 174 -3.44 -17.34 -33.01
C LEU A 174 -3.98 -16.12 -32.26
N ASP A 175 -4.23 -15.02 -32.97
CA ASP A 175 -4.81 -13.79 -32.42
C ASP A 175 -6.24 -14.02 -31.92
N THR A 176 -7.03 -14.79 -32.66
CA THR A 176 -8.40 -15.15 -32.27
C THR A 176 -8.38 -16.00 -31.00
N LEU A 177 -7.53 -17.03 -30.96
CA LEU A 177 -7.36 -17.89 -29.79
C LEU A 177 -6.89 -17.09 -28.56
N THR A 178 -5.90 -16.20 -28.75
CA THR A 178 -5.38 -15.33 -27.70
C THR A 178 -6.47 -14.41 -27.14
N LYS A 179 -7.30 -13.80 -28.01
CA LYS A 179 -8.44 -12.98 -27.60
C LYS A 179 -9.50 -13.76 -26.84
N GLU A 180 -9.77 -15.00 -27.23
CA GLU A 180 -10.72 -15.84 -26.49
C GLU A 180 -10.19 -16.21 -25.11
N MET A 181 -8.91 -16.58 -25.01
CA MET A 181 -8.27 -16.87 -23.72
C MET A 181 -8.18 -15.61 -22.84
N SER A 182 -7.90 -14.44 -23.43
CA SER A 182 -7.77 -13.19 -22.69
C SER A 182 -9.07 -12.73 -22.02
N LYS A 183 -10.23 -13.00 -22.63
CA LYS A 183 -11.56 -12.67 -22.07
C LYS A 183 -11.78 -13.25 -20.68
N GLY A 184 -11.26 -14.45 -20.42
CA GLY A 184 -11.36 -15.09 -19.11
C GLY A 184 -10.66 -14.32 -17.99
N PHE A 185 -9.65 -13.52 -18.34
CA PHE A 185 -8.84 -12.74 -17.41
C PHE A 185 -9.28 -11.27 -17.29
N GLU A 186 -10.14 -10.77 -18.18
CA GLU A 186 -10.60 -9.37 -18.16
C GLU A 186 -11.40 -9.01 -16.90
N SER A 187 -12.07 -9.99 -16.29
CA SER A 187 -12.81 -9.82 -15.04
C SER A 187 -11.96 -9.99 -13.79
N MET A 188 -10.69 -10.41 -13.93
CA MET A 188 -9.79 -10.63 -12.80
C MET A 188 -9.10 -9.33 -12.38
N PRO A 189 -8.98 -9.05 -11.07
CA PRO A 189 -8.16 -7.94 -10.59
C PRO A 189 -6.70 -8.09 -11.03
N GLU A 190 -6.06 -6.97 -11.40
CA GLU A 190 -4.65 -6.96 -11.81
C GLU A 190 -3.71 -7.54 -10.75
N SER A 191 -4.02 -7.38 -9.46
CA SER A 191 -3.26 -7.97 -8.37
C SER A 191 -3.27 -9.49 -8.38
N MET A 192 -4.38 -10.12 -8.77
CA MET A 192 -4.50 -11.58 -8.90
C MET A 192 -3.72 -12.08 -10.12
N ILE A 193 -3.79 -11.33 -11.24
CA ILE A 193 -3.00 -11.62 -12.44
C ILE A 193 -1.50 -11.55 -12.12
N THR A 194 -1.09 -10.49 -11.43
CA THR A 194 0.30 -10.28 -11.01
C THR A 194 0.76 -11.38 -10.06
N GLN A 195 0.01 -11.68 -8.99
CA GLN A 195 0.39 -12.72 -8.03
C GLN A 195 0.55 -14.11 -8.67
N SER A 196 -0.29 -14.43 -9.64
CA SER A 196 -0.26 -15.73 -10.33
C SER A 196 0.91 -15.83 -11.31
N SER A 197 1.22 -14.75 -12.03
CA SER A 197 2.33 -14.71 -13.00
C SER A 197 3.70 -14.54 -12.34
N VAL A 198 3.79 -13.92 -11.17
CA VAL A 198 5.06 -13.77 -10.43
C VAL A 198 5.67 -15.14 -10.06
N SER A 199 4.84 -16.14 -9.75
CA SER A 199 5.33 -17.52 -9.49
C SER A 199 6.06 -18.10 -10.70
N TYR A 200 5.59 -17.78 -11.92
CA TYR A 200 6.22 -18.19 -13.16
C TYR A 200 7.56 -17.48 -13.37
N VAL A 201 7.63 -16.16 -13.12
CA VAL A 201 8.88 -15.38 -13.17
C VAL A 201 9.91 -15.92 -12.17
N ARG A 202 9.47 -16.29 -10.96
CA ARG A 202 10.34 -16.93 -9.97
C ARG A 202 10.89 -18.26 -10.47
N SER A 203 10.05 -19.12 -11.05
CA SER A 203 10.51 -20.39 -11.63
C SER A 203 11.53 -20.16 -12.75
N GLU A 204 11.33 -19.12 -13.55
CA GLU A 204 12.29 -18.73 -14.59
C GLU A 204 13.65 -18.30 -14.01
N TYR A 205 13.65 -17.53 -12.91
CA TYR A 205 14.90 -17.18 -12.21
C TYR A 205 15.63 -18.40 -11.66
N GLU A 206 14.91 -19.37 -11.10
CA GLU A 206 15.48 -20.64 -10.62
C GLU A 206 16.13 -21.42 -11.78
N LYS A 207 15.49 -21.46 -12.95
CA LYS A 207 16.05 -22.09 -14.16
C LYS A 207 17.27 -21.35 -14.72
N ILE A 208 17.33 -20.03 -14.58
CA ILE A 208 18.52 -19.22 -14.93
C ILE A 208 19.65 -19.40 -13.88
N GLY A 209 19.35 -20.02 -12.73
CA GLY A 209 20.32 -20.21 -11.64
C GLY A 209 20.53 -18.96 -10.79
N ILE A 210 19.56 -18.05 -10.79
CA ILE A 210 19.56 -16.88 -9.90
C ILE A 210 19.20 -17.35 -8.49
N ASP A 211 19.96 -16.87 -7.50
CA ASP A 211 19.70 -17.13 -6.09
C ASP A 211 18.45 -16.37 -5.63
N THR A 212 17.31 -17.04 -5.70
CA THR A 212 16.01 -16.49 -5.30
C THR A 212 15.91 -16.28 -3.79
N GLU A 213 16.60 -17.10 -2.98
CA GLU A 213 16.65 -16.94 -1.52
C GLU A 213 17.37 -15.65 -1.12
N LYS A 214 18.51 -15.36 -1.75
CA LYS A 214 19.24 -14.11 -1.53
C LYS A 214 18.42 -12.89 -1.95
N THR A 215 17.71 -12.99 -3.07
CA THR A 215 16.84 -11.92 -3.58
C THR A 215 15.69 -11.65 -2.60
N GLN A 216 15.01 -12.71 -2.15
CA GLN A 216 13.98 -12.66 -1.12
C GLN A 216 14.48 -12.01 0.18
N ASN A 217 15.60 -12.50 0.72
CA ASN A 217 16.15 -12.00 1.97
C ASN A 217 16.54 -10.53 1.87
N ASN A 218 17.18 -10.11 0.78
CA ASN A 218 17.55 -8.72 0.56
C ASN A 218 16.32 -7.82 0.48
N TYR A 219 15.26 -8.26 -0.21
CA TYR A 219 14.00 -7.52 -0.28
C TYR A 219 13.35 -7.35 1.10
N ILE A 220 13.25 -8.44 1.87
CA ILE A 220 12.67 -8.42 3.23
C ILE A 220 13.48 -7.49 4.15
N LEU A 221 14.81 -7.61 4.14
CA LEU A 221 15.67 -6.77 4.98
C LEU A 221 15.59 -5.29 4.60
N PHE A 222 15.60 -4.97 3.31
CA PHE A 222 15.51 -3.60 2.83
C PHE A 222 14.14 -2.97 3.14
N THR A 223 13.06 -3.72 2.90
CA THR A 223 11.69 -3.28 3.19
C THR A 223 11.47 -3.13 4.70
N GLY A 224 11.98 -4.07 5.50
CA GLY A 224 11.97 -4.00 6.96
C GLY A 224 12.76 -2.81 7.50
N ALA A 225 13.93 -2.51 6.92
CA ALA A 225 14.72 -1.33 7.29
C ALA A 225 13.98 -0.02 6.97
N LYS A 226 13.30 0.07 5.82
CA LYS A 226 12.42 1.20 5.48
C LYS A 226 11.28 1.36 6.49
N MET A 227 10.62 0.27 6.86
CA MET A 227 9.56 0.27 7.87
C MET A 227 10.06 0.80 9.22
N LEU A 228 11.24 0.36 9.66
CA LEU A 228 11.90 0.85 10.87
C LEU A 228 12.23 2.36 10.79
N GLY A 229 12.74 2.81 9.65
CA GLY A 229 13.01 4.23 9.39
C GLY A 229 11.76 5.10 9.52
N ILE A 230 10.65 4.67 8.91
CA ILE A 230 9.36 5.37 8.98
C ILE A 230 8.82 5.39 10.42
N ALA A 231 8.93 4.28 11.14
CA ALA A 231 8.53 4.21 12.55
C ALA A 231 9.34 5.18 13.43
N MET A 232 10.66 5.32 13.20
CA MET A 232 11.49 6.30 13.90
C MET A 232 11.09 7.74 13.59
N ILE A 233 10.77 8.05 12.33
CA ILE A 233 10.27 9.39 11.94
C ILE A 233 8.95 9.69 12.65
N SER A 234 8.00 8.73 12.66
CA SER A 234 6.73 8.87 13.38
C SER A 234 6.96 9.09 14.89
N MET A 235 7.91 8.36 15.49
CA MET A 235 8.27 8.52 16.90
C MET A 235 8.80 9.93 17.20
N VAL A 236 9.74 10.44 16.41
CA VAL A 236 10.31 11.79 16.59
C VAL A 236 9.23 12.86 16.41
N ALA A 237 8.36 12.72 15.41
CA ALA A 237 7.22 13.60 15.20
C ALA A 237 6.28 13.60 16.41
N THR A 238 5.91 12.41 16.91
CA THR A 238 5.02 12.23 18.06
C THR A 238 5.58 12.88 19.34
N ILE A 239 6.88 12.67 19.61
CA ILE A 239 7.55 13.26 20.78
C ILE A 239 7.57 14.79 20.66
N THR A 240 7.92 15.31 19.47
CA THR A 240 7.99 16.75 19.21
C THR A 240 6.62 17.41 19.34
N VAL A 241 5.57 16.78 18.80
CA VAL A 241 4.17 17.23 18.98
C VAL A 241 3.81 17.24 20.46
N GLY A 242 4.14 16.19 21.21
CA GLY A 242 3.88 16.12 22.65
C GLY A 242 4.53 17.27 23.41
N PHE A 243 5.81 17.55 23.13
CA PHE A 243 6.56 18.65 23.74
C PHE A 243 5.97 20.02 23.39
N LEU A 244 5.70 20.29 22.11
CA LEU A 244 5.14 21.56 21.65
C LEU A 244 3.72 21.78 22.21
N ALA A 245 2.87 20.75 22.19
CA ALA A 245 1.52 20.82 22.74
C ALA A 245 1.54 21.14 24.24
N ALA A 246 2.40 20.47 25.01
CA ALA A 246 2.57 20.74 26.44
C ALA A 246 3.04 22.19 26.68
N ARG A 247 4.02 22.67 25.91
CA ARG A 247 4.54 24.05 26.01
C ARG A 247 3.48 25.10 25.69
N VAL A 248 2.71 24.88 24.61
CA VAL A 248 1.61 25.79 24.22
C VAL A 248 0.52 25.81 25.29
N ALA A 249 0.08 24.64 25.76
CA ALA A 249 -0.94 24.52 26.80
C ALA A 249 -0.50 25.17 28.12
N ALA A 250 0.74 24.96 28.56
CA ALA A 250 1.28 25.59 29.77
C ALA A 250 1.35 27.12 29.66
N SER A 251 1.72 27.64 28.48
CA SER A 251 1.69 29.08 28.21
C SER A 251 0.28 29.66 28.30
N VAL A 252 -0.71 28.98 27.71
CA VAL A 252 -2.12 29.37 27.81
C VAL A 252 -2.61 29.33 29.26
N GLY A 253 -2.31 28.26 30.00
CA GLY A 253 -2.67 28.13 31.41
C GLY A 253 -2.04 29.22 32.29
N ARG A 254 -0.78 29.58 32.06
CA ARG A 254 -0.09 30.68 32.75
C ARG A 254 -0.77 32.03 32.49
N ASN A 255 -1.07 32.33 31.23
CA ASN A 255 -1.69 33.60 30.85
C ASN A 255 -3.13 33.72 31.39
N LEU A 256 -3.90 32.63 31.31
CA LEU A 256 -5.24 32.57 31.89
C LEU A 256 -5.20 32.75 33.40
N ARG A 257 -4.30 32.06 34.10
CA ARG A 257 -4.15 32.19 35.55
C ARG A 257 -3.82 33.61 35.98
N SER A 258 -2.87 34.25 35.30
CA SER A 258 -2.56 35.65 35.58
C SER A 258 -3.74 36.58 35.27
N GLY A 259 -4.49 36.35 34.21
CA GLY A 259 -5.63 37.18 33.83
C GLY A 259 -6.81 37.04 34.79
N VAL A 260 -7.16 35.80 35.16
CA VAL A 260 -8.21 35.50 36.14
C VAL A 260 -7.84 36.08 37.50
N PHE A 261 -6.61 35.86 37.97
CA PHE A 261 -6.16 36.38 39.27
C PHE A 261 -6.23 37.92 39.33
N ARG A 262 -5.75 38.62 38.30
CA ARG A 262 -5.87 40.09 38.23
C ARG A 262 -7.33 40.56 38.23
N LYS A 263 -8.23 39.82 37.58
CA LYS A 263 -9.65 40.16 37.55
C LYS A 263 -10.31 39.94 38.92
N VAL A 264 -10.01 38.83 39.59
CA VAL A 264 -10.53 38.54 40.94
C VAL A 264 -10.07 39.59 41.95
N MET A 265 -8.81 40.02 41.88
CA MET A 265 -8.28 41.10 42.75
C MET A 265 -8.91 42.47 42.49
N SER A 266 -9.59 42.67 41.35
CA SER A 266 -10.28 43.93 41.02
C SER A 266 -11.75 43.97 41.44
N PHE A 267 -12.27 42.89 42.03
CA PHE A 267 -13.68 42.81 42.44
C PHE A 267 -13.97 43.61 43.70
N SER A 268 -15.15 44.24 43.71
CA SER A 268 -15.76 44.83 44.89
C SER A 268 -16.34 43.77 45.84
N ASN A 269 -16.66 44.16 47.08
CA ASN A 269 -17.29 43.26 48.04
C ASN A 269 -18.64 42.70 47.54
N THR A 270 -19.39 43.47 46.76
CA THR A 270 -20.66 43.03 46.16
C THR A 270 -20.44 41.93 45.11
N GLU A 271 -19.45 42.08 44.23
CA GLU A 271 -19.09 41.06 43.23
C GLU A 271 -18.50 39.79 43.87
N MET A 272 -17.76 39.93 44.96
CA MET A 272 -17.20 38.80 45.73
C MET A 272 -18.32 37.92 46.32
N ASN A 273 -19.39 38.55 46.82
CA ASN A 273 -20.57 37.86 47.34
C ASN A 273 -21.40 37.18 46.24
N GLU A 274 -21.47 37.77 45.04
CA GLU A 274 -22.18 37.18 43.89
C GLU A 274 -21.50 35.90 43.41
N PHE A 275 -20.16 35.90 43.28
CA PHE A 275 -19.43 34.73 42.80
C PHE A 275 -19.06 33.74 43.91
N SER A 276 -19.04 34.14 45.17
CA SER A 276 -18.52 33.38 46.32
C SER A 276 -17.02 33.03 46.21
N THR A 277 -16.31 33.16 47.33
CA THR A 277 -14.89 32.84 47.45
C THR A 277 -14.58 31.41 46.97
N ALA A 278 -15.44 30.44 47.32
CA ALA A 278 -15.25 29.04 46.95
C ALA A 278 -15.27 28.82 45.43
N SER A 279 -16.19 29.48 44.70
CA SER A 279 -16.26 29.38 43.24
C SER A 279 -15.05 30.04 42.58
N LEU A 280 -14.60 31.18 43.10
CA LEU A 280 -13.46 31.91 42.58
C LEU A 280 -12.14 31.13 42.75
N ILE A 281 -11.99 30.36 43.83
CA ILE A 281 -10.87 29.42 44.01
C ILE A 281 -10.91 28.35 42.92
N THR A 282 -12.06 27.69 42.72
CA THR A 282 -12.22 26.64 41.70
C THR A 282 -11.93 27.16 40.28
N ARG A 283 -12.46 28.33 39.93
CA ARG A 283 -12.24 28.99 38.63
C ARG A 283 -10.79 29.42 38.40
N SER A 284 -10.06 29.76 39.46
CA SER A 284 -8.66 30.18 39.37
C SER A 284 -7.67 29.01 39.37
N THR A 285 -8.13 27.81 39.71
CA THR A 285 -7.28 26.62 39.88
C THR A 285 -7.72 25.48 38.96
N ASN A 286 -8.76 24.74 39.34
CA ASN A 286 -9.24 23.53 38.66
C ASN A 286 -9.65 23.82 37.22
N ASP A 287 -10.47 24.85 36.98
CA ASP A 287 -10.92 25.19 35.63
C ASP A 287 -9.76 25.52 34.69
N ILE A 288 -8.73 26.19 35.20
CA ILE A 288 -7.52 26.51 34.42
C ILE A 288 -6.74 25.25 34.09
N GLN A 289 -6.63 24.31 35.03
CA GLN A 289 -6.01 23.02 34.79
C GLN A 289 -6.80 22.19 33.76
N GLN A 290 -8.13 22.17 33.84
CA GLN A 290 -8.99 21.52 32.85
C GLN A 290 -8.80 22.15 31.46
N ILE A 291 -8.75 23.48 31.36
CA ILE A 291 -8.47 24.17 30.10
C ILE A 291 -7.07 23.80 29.58
N GLN A 292 -6.06 23.74 30.44
CA GLN A 292 -4.70 23.34 30.04
C GLN A 292 -4.68 21.89 29.50
N MET A 293 -5.33 20.95 30.17
CA MET A 293 -5.45 19.56 29.70
C MET A 293 -6.23 19.48 28.39
N LEU A 294 -7.33 20.22 28.28
CA LEU A 294 -8.11 20.33 27.04
C LEU A 294 -7.24 20.85 25.89
N MET A 295 -6.37 21.83 26.14
CA MET A 295 -5.44 22.34 25.12
C MET A 295 -4.44 21.27 24.65
N VAL A 296 -3.89 20.47 25.57
CA VAL A 296 -3.00 19.35 25.19
C VAL A 296 -3.75 18.32 24.35
N MET A 297 -4.96 17.93 24.79
CA MET A 297 -5.80 16.97 24.08
C MET A 297 -6.19 17.48 22.68
N LEU A 298 -6.54 18.76 22.58
CA LEU A 298 -6.95 19.39 21.33
C LEU A 298 -5.81 19.36 20.31
N LEU A 299 -4.61 19.77 20.73
CA LEU A 299 -3.44 19.83 19.86
C LEU A 299 -2.87 18.45 19.49
N ARG A 300 -3.16 17.40 20.27
CA ARG A 300 -2.60 16.06 20.04
C ARG A 300 -3.59 15.09 19.40
N ILE A 301 -4.79 14.97 19.97
CA ILE A 301 -5.75 13.92 19.62
C ILE A 301 -6.82 14.48 18.70
N VAL A 302 -7.42 15.63 19.06
CA VAL A 302 -8.53 16.20 18.30
C VAL A 302 -8.10 16.66 16.92
N PHE A 303 -6.88 17.20 16.77
CA PHE A 303 -6.33 17.54 15.46
C PHE A 303 -5.86 16.31 14.68
N TYR A 304 -5.32 15.29 15.34
CA TYR A 304 -4.82 14.09 14.68
C TYR A 304 -5.93 13.22 14.09
N ALA A 305 -7.04 13.05 14.81
CA ALA A 305 -8.16 12.21 14.40
C ALA A 305 -8.70 12.53 12.98
N PRO A 306 -9.04 13.79 12.63
CA PRO A 306 -9.51 14.11 11.28
C PRO A 306 -8.41 13.97 10.22
N ILE A 307 -7.15 14.28 10.56
CA ILE A 307 -6.01 14.11 9.63
C ILE A 307 -5.86 12.62 9.28
N MET A 308 -5.89 11.74 10.28
CA MET A 308 -5.85 10.29 10.08
C MET A 308 -7.05 9.78 9.31
N ALA A 309 -8.27 10.25 9.63
CA ALA A 309 -9.47 9.85 8.93
C ALA A 309 -9.41 10.21 7.43
N ILE A 310 -9.02 11.45 7.11
CA ILE A 310 -8.87 11.90 5.73
C ILE A 310 -7.76 11.10 5.02
N GLY A 311 -6.60 10.93 5.65
CA GLY A 311 -5.50 10.15 5.09
C GLY A 311 -5.87 8.70 4.81
N GLY A 312 -6.61 8.06 5.73
CA GLY A 312 -7.09 6.70 5.56
C GLY A 312 -8.07 6.55 4.40
N VAL A 313 -9.03 7.49 4.27
CA VAL A 313 -9.98 7.50 3.15
C VAL A 313 -9.24 7.68 1.82
N ILE A 314 -8.30 8.62 1.71
CA ILE A 314 -7.50 8.83 0.50
C ILE A 314 -6.75 7.54 0.13
N LYS A 315 -6.12 6.88 1.11
CA LYS A 315 -5.37 5.65 0.87
C LYS A 315 -6.24 4.51 0.36
N VAL A 316 -7.44 4.35 0.92
CA VAL A 316 -8.41 3.35 0.46
C VAL A 316 -8.89 3.65 -0.96
N LEU A 317 -9.22 4.89 -1.27
CA LEU A 317 -9.71 5.28 -2.61
C LEU A 317 -8.65 5.08 -3.70
N ASN A 318 -7.37 5.27 -3.35
CA ASN A 318 -6.26 5.02 -4.27
C ASN A 318 -5.93 3.52 -4.45
N THR A 319 -6.46 2.65 -3.58
CA THR A 319 -6.28 1.21 -3.71
C THR A 319 -7.37 0.72 -4.66
N ASN A 320 -7.05 0.64 -5.95
CA ASN A 320 -7.92 0.38 -7.12
C ASN A 320 -8.74 -0.94 -7.01
N THR A 321 -9.63 -1.03 -6.03
CA THR A 321 -10.23 -2.29 -5.59
C THR A 321 -11.74 -2.17 -5.44
N SER A 322 -12.42 -3.21 -5.93
CA SER A 322 -13.83 -3.52 -5.67
C SER A 322 -14.15 -3.72 -4.17
N MET A 323 -13.17 -3.57 -3.27
CA MET A 323 -13.32 -3.71 -1.81
C MET A 323 -13.63 -2.37 -1.10
N ALA A 324 -13.53 -1.22 -1.79
CA ALA A 324 -13.76 0.09 -1.18
C ALA A 324 -15.17 0.23 -0.57
N TRP A 325 -16.19 -0.38 -1.20
CA TRP A 325 -17.56 -0.36 -0.68
C TRP A 325 -17.71 -1.14 0.63
N ILE A 326 -16.96 -2.23 0.84
CA ILE A 326 -16.99 -3.01 2.08
C ILE A 326 -16.49 -2.16 3.24
N ILE A 327 -15.39 -1.43 3.02
CA ILE A 327 -14.84 -0.49 4.00
C ILE A 327 -15.86 0.61 4.30
N ALA A 328 -16.52 1.16 3.28
CA ALA A 328 -17.56 2.17 3.48
C ALA A 328 -18.73 1.65 4.34
N VAL A 329 -19.22 0.44 4.07
CA VAL A 329 -20.27 -0.20 4.89
C VAL A 329 -19.79 -0.41 6.33
N ALA A 330 -18.56 -0.86 6.54
CA ALA A 330 -17.99 -1.04 7.86
C ALA A 330 -17.91 0.29 8.64
N VAL A 331 -17.50 1.38 7.99
CA VAL A 331 -17.47 2.73 8.58
C VAL A 331 -18.87 3.18 8.99
N VAL A 332 -19.87 2.99 8.11
CA VAL A 332 -21.27 3.33 8.40
C VAL A 332 -21.81 2.51 9.58
N ALA A 333 -21.50 1.23 9.64
CA ALA A 333 -21.92 0.35 10.74
C ALA A 333 -21.30 0.78 12.09
N ILE A 334 -20.02 1.18 12.09
CA ILE A 334 -19.36 1.68 13.31
C ILE A 334 -19.97 3.03 13.73
N LEU A 335 -20.21 3.94 12.78
CA LEU A 335 -20.80 5.24 13.08
C LEU A 335 -22.22 5.11 13.61
N SER A 336 -23.05 4.23 13.04
CA SER A 336 -24.41 3.99 13.53
C SER A 336 -24.40 3.44 14.96
N LEU A 337 -23.51 2.49 15.26
CA LEU A 337 -23.30 1.97 16.61
C LEU A 337 -22.90 3.08 17.59
N ILE A 338 -21.96 3.95 17.21
CA ILE A 338 -21.55 5.10 18.03
C ILE A 338 -22.74 6.04 18.30
N VAL A 339 -23.49 6.40 17.26
CA VAL A 339 -24.65 7.31 17.39
C VAL A 339 -25.73 6.73 18.30
N VAL A 340 -26.04 5.44 18.16
CA VAL A 340 -27.00 4.74 19.03
C VAL A 340 -26.50 4.75 20.48
N LEU A 341 -25.23 4.42 20.71
CA LEU A 341 -24.64 4.42 22.05
C LEU A 341 -24.73 5.80 22.70
N PHE A 342 -24.32 6.86 22.01
CA PHE A 342 -24.43 8.23 22.54
C PHE A 342 -25.89 8.65 22.77
N SER A 343 -26.81 8.28 21.89
CA SER A 343 -28.23 8.61 22.03
C SER A 343 -28.88 7.95 23.24
N VAL A 344 -28.42 6.75 23.63
CA VAL A 344 -28.94 6.02 24.80
C VAL A 344 -28.22 6.39 26.09
N VAL A 345 -26.90 6.56 26.05
CA VAL A 345 -26.05 6.74 27.23
C VAL A 345 -26.09 8.20 27.75
N MET A 346 -26.01 9.19 26.86
CA MET A 346 -25.98 10.61 27.25
C MET A 346 -27.23 11.07 28.04
N PRO A 347 -28.48 10.69 27.70
CA PRO A 347 -29.64 11.04 28.52
C PRO A 347 -29.61 10.38 29.90
N LYS A 348 -29.13 9.14 30.00
CA LYS A 348 -29.02 8.43 31.30
C LYS A 348 -28.00 9.07 32.23
N PHE A 349 -26.86 9.54 31.70
CA PHE A 349 -25.88 10.29 32.49
C PHE A 349 -26.43 11.63 33.00
N LYS A 350 -27.22 12.34 32.19
CA LYS A 350 -27.86 13.60 32.60
C LYS A 350 -28.91 13.41 33.70
N LEU A 351 -29.59 12.28 33.73
CA LEU A 351 -30.54 11.93 34.78
C LEU A 351 -29.83 11.64 36.12
N GLY A 352 -28.74 10.85 36.10
CA GLY A 352 -27.95 10.55 37.29
C GLY A 352 -27.24 11.76 37.91
N SER A 353 -26.74 12.69 37.08
CA SER A 353 -26.09 13.93 37.54
C SER A 353 -27.04 14.93 38.21
N LYS A 354 -28.35 14.82 37.99
CA LYS A 354 -29.36 15.68 38.64
C LYS A 354 -29.90 15.08 39.95
N ALA A 355 -29.64 13.80 40.20
CA ALA A 355 -30.13 13.07 41.37
C ALA A 355 -29.14 13.11 42.56
N CYS A 356 -28.02 13.81 42.44
CA CYS A 356 -26.99 13.95 43.48
C CYS A 356 -26.82 15.41 43.91
#